data_AF-A0A1E1FDY9-F1
#
_entry.id   AF-A0A1E1FDY9-F1
#
_cell.length_a   1.000
_cell.length_b   1.000
_cell.length_c   1.000
_cell.angle_alpha   90.00
_cell.angle_beta   90.00
_cell.angle_gamma   90.00
#
_symmetry.space_group_name_H-M   'P 1'
#
loop_
_entity.id
_entity.type
_entity.pdbx_description
1 polymer ?
#
loop_
_entity_poly.entity_id
_entity_poly.type
_entity_poly.pdbx_seq_one_letter_code
_entity_poly.pdbx_strand_id
1 'polypeptide(L)' 'FGDYFKKDAITFSWELLTQVYKIPKERLYVTYFAGDPQNNLPCDDEARKTWIDLGMDPTHVIPSKFNFW' A
#
# COMPACT_ATOMS: atom_id res chain seq x y z
N PHE A 1 -9.20 19.11 1.13
CA PHE A 1 -9.22 17.83 0.39
C PHE A 1 -8.38 18.03 -0.86
N GLY A 2 -7.43 17.12 -1.14
CA GLY A 2 -6.54 17.22 -2.30
C GLY A 2 -5.09 17.65 -1.99
N ASP A 3 -4.74 17.84 -0.72
CA ASP A 3 -3.39 18.30 -0.32
C ASP A 3 -2.33 17.19 -0.37
N TYR A 4 -2.75 15.93 -0.34
CA TYR A 4 -1.90 14.76 -0.45
C TYR A 4 -2.67 13.58 -1.07
N PHE A 5 -1.94 12.57 -1.55
CA PHE A 5 -2.52 11.37 -2.16
C PHE A 5 -1.84 10.11 -1.64
N LYS A 6 -1.68 9.08 -2.49
CA LYS A 6 -1.23 7.74 -2.08
C LYS A 6 0.12 7.74 -1.38
N LYS A 7 1.13 8.41 -1.95
CA LYS A 7 2.48 8.37 -1.42
C LYS A 7 2.57 8.86 0.02
N ASP A 8 1.99 10.02 0.29
CA ASP A 8 2.02 10.62 1.63
C ASP A 8 1.11 9.84 2.59
N ALA A 9 -0.08 9.42 2.14
CA ALA A 9 -0.99 8.62 2.96
C ALA A 9 -0.35 7.29 3.43
N ILE A 10 0.34 6.60 2.53
CA ILE A 10 1.07 5.37 2.82
C ILE A 10 2.25 5.66 3.77
N THR A 11 2.99 6.75 3.53
CA THR A 11 4.13 7.15 4.39
C THR A 11 3.68 7.45 5.81
N PHE A 12 2.61 8.21 6.00
CA PHE A 12 2.06 8.51 7.33
C PHE A 12 1.54 7.26 8.03
N SER A 13 0.86 6.36 7.30
CA SER A 13 0.39 5.08 7.85
C SER A 13 1.56 4.21 8.33
N TRP A 14 2.63 4.13 7.53
CA TRP A 14 3.84 3.40 7.87
C TRP A 14 4.54 3.96 9.11
N GLU A 15 4.70 5.28 9.18
CA GLU A 15 5.30 5.96 10.33
C GLU A 15 4.50 5.70 11.60
N LEU A 16 3.18 5.86 11.56
CA LEU A 16 2.32 5.64 12.72
C LEU A 16 2.44 4.21 13.25
N LEU A 17 2.33 3.21 12.37
CA LEU A 17 2.34 1.81 12.77
C LEU A 17 3.72 1.36 13.27
N THR A 18 4.79 1.72 12.56
CA THR A 18 6.13 1.17 12.81
C THR A 18 6.98 2.04 13.73
N GLN A 19 6.80 3.36 13.71
CA GLN A 19 7.63 4.29 14.49
C GLN A 19 6.92 4.79 15.74
N VAL A 20 5.62 5.07 15.69
CA VAL A 20 4.88 5.55 16.88
C VAL A 20 4.41 4.36 17.71
N TYR A 21 3.68 3.44 17.11
CA TYR A 21 3.16 2.25 17.81
C TYR A 21 4.17 1.10 17.93
N LYS A 22 5.32 1.20 17.26
CA LYS A 22 6.41 0.21 17.33
C LYS A 22 5.94 -1.21 16.97
N ILE A 23 4.96 -1.34 16.08
CA ILE A 23 4.53 -2.64 15.59
C ILE A 23 5.66 -3.23 14.73
N PRO A 24 6.09 -4.48 14.99
CA PRO A 24 7.12 -5.12 14.17
C PRO A 24 6.69 -5.22 12.71
N LYS A 25 7.57 -4.79 11.80
CA LYS A 25 7.28 -4.64 10.36
C LYS A 25 6.90 -5.97 9.71
N GLU A 26 7.51 -7.06 10.16
CA GLU A 26 7.27 -8.43 9.73
C GLU A 26 5.86 -8.94 10.09
N ARG A 27 5.11 -8.23 10.93
CA ARG A 27 3.71 -8.55 11.23
C ARG A 27 2.72 -7.79 10.35
N LEU A 28 3.20 -6.84 9.55
CA LEU A 28 2.37 -6.02 8.69
C LEU A 28 2.26 -6.66 7.30
N TYR A 29 1.03 -6.68 6.80
CA TYR A 29 0.67 -7.09 5.44
C TYR A 29 -0.27 -6.03 4.87
N VAL A 30 -0.15 -5.76 3.58
CA VAL A 30 -0.98 -4.78 2.89
C VAL A 30 -1.47 -5.35 1.57
N THR A 31 -2.63 -4.86 1.14
CA THR A 31 -3.18 -5.15 -0.18
C THR A 31 -3.12 -3.91 -1.07
N TYR A 32 -2.92 -4.12 -2.36
CA TYR A 32 -3.07 -3.09 -3.39
C TYR A 32 -4.00 -3.58 -4.50
N PHE A 33 -4.56 -2.65 -5.27
CA PHE A 33 -5.47 -3.01 -6.34
C PHE A 33 -4.74 -3.70 -7.49
N ALA A 34 -5.14 -4.92 -7.79
CA ALA A 34 -4.52 -5.74 -8.84
C ALA A 34 -4.87 -5.29 -10.27
N GLY A 35 -5.79 -4.34 -10.42
CA GLY A 35 -6.40 -4.01 -11.71
C GLY A 35 -7.63 -4.86 -12.00
N ASP A 36 -8.42 -4.38 -12.94
CA ASP A 36 -9.54 -5.11 -13.54
C ASP A 36 -9.53 -4.92 -15.07
N PRO A 37 -8.93 -5.86 -15.81
CA PRO A 37 -8.88 -5.80 -17.26
C PRO A 37 -10.26 -5.80 -17.94
N GLN A 38 -11.29 -6.40 -17.31
CA GLN A 38 -12.63 -6.44 -17.88
C GLN A 38 -13.27 -5.05 -17.92
N ASN A 39 -12.90 -4.21 -16.95
CA ASN A 39 -13.37 -2.83 -16.83
C ASN A 39 -12.32 -1.80 -17.27
N ASN A 40 -11.23 -2.23 -17.92
CA ASN A 40 -10.11 -1.38 -18.35
C ASN A 40 -9.49 -0.55 -17.21
N LEU A 41 -9.43 -1.12 -16.00
CA LEU A 41 -8.82 -0.50 -14.83
C LEU A 41 -7.42 -1.07 -14.61
N PRO A 42 -6.36 -0.25 -14.64
CA PRO A 42 -5.00 -0.73 -14.44
C PRO A 42 -4.72 -1.10 -12.98
N CYS A 43 -3.64 -1.86 -12.79
CA CYS A 43 -3.06 -2.16 -11.49
C CYS A 43 -2.60 -0.88 -10.77
N ASP A 44 -2.71 -0.85 -9.44
CA ASP A 44 -2.17 0.24 -8.62
C ASP A 44 -0.68 0.01 -8.28
N ASP A 45 0.16 0.13 -9.31
CA ASP A 45 1.61 -0.03 -9.17
C ASP A 45 2.26 1.06 -8.30
N GLU A 46 1.64 2.23 -8.21
CA GLU A 46 2.10 3.34 -7.36
C GLU A 46 2.02 2.97 -5.88
N ALA A 47 0.89 2.42 -5.44
CA ALA A 47 0.72 1.97 -4.06
C ALA A 47 1.70 0.82 -3.73
N ARG A 48 1.80 -0.17 -4.62
CA ARG A 48 2.73 -1.30 -4.47
C ARG A 48 4.17 -0.82 -4.29
N LYS A 49 4.63 0.06 -5.20
CA LYS A 49 6.00 0.57 -5.15
C LYS A 49 6.28 1.36 -3.88
N THR A 50 5.33 2.20 -3.47
CA THR A 50 5.50 3.03 -2.26
C THR A 50 5.71 2.18 -1.00
N TRP A 51 4.94 1.11 -0.82
CA TRP A 51 5.11 0.19 0.32
C TRP A 51 6.50 -0.48 0.33
N ILE A 52 6.96 -0.94 -0.83
CA ILE A 52 8.28 -1.57 -0.96
C ILE A 52 9.41 -0.56 -0.68
N ASP A 53 9.30 0.66 -1.21
CA ASP A 53 10.31 1.71 -1.01
C ASP A 53 10.45 2.13 0.48
N LEU A 54 9.39 1.99 1.28
CA LEU A 54 9.41 2.22 2.73
C LEU A 54 10.03 1.07 3.53
N GLY A 55 10.40 -0.03 2.86
CA GLY A 55 11.07 -1.20 3.44
C GLY A 55 10.11 -2.30 3.89
N MET A 56 8.90 -2.38 3.34
CA MET A 56 8.04 -3.54 3.49
C MET A 56 8.59 -4.71 2.66
N ASP A 57 8.53 -5.93 3.20
CA ASP A 57 8.89 -7.13 2.45
C ASP A 57 7.96 -7.27 1.23
N PRO A 58 8.49 -7.43 0.00
CA PRO A 58 7.68 -7.60 -1.20
C PRO A 58 6.67 -8.76 -1.13
N THR A 59 6.96 -9.79 -0.33
CA THR A 59 6.05 -10.94 -0.11
C THR A 59 4.83 -10.59 0.75
N HIS A 60 4.86 -9.47 1.47
CA HIS A 60 3.77 -8.95 2.31
C HIS A 60 2.91 -7.90 1.60
N VAL A 61 3.23 -7.57 0.33
CA VAL A 61 2.50 -6.61 -0.51
C VAL A 61 1.66 -7.39 -1.53
N ILE A 62 0.40 -7.64 -1.20
CA ILE A 62 -0.44 -8.65 -1.87
C ILE A 62 -1.39 -7.99 -2.89
N PRO A 63 -1.38 -8.40 -4.17
CA PRO A 63 -2.37 -7.93 -5.15
C PRO A 63 -3.77 -8.47 -4.81
N SER A 64 -4.79 -7.62 -4.87
CA SER A 64 -6.19 -8.03 -4.68
C SER A 64 -7.14 -7.32 -5.66
N LYS A 65 -8.02 -8.10 -6.31
CA LYS A 65 -9.09 -7.59 -7.17
C LYS A 65 -10.24 -6.93 -6.41
N PHE A 66 -10.33 -7.19 -5.10
CA PHE A 66 -11.38 -6.64 -4.23
C PHE A 66 -10.96 -5.32 -3.56
N ASN A 67 -9.83 -4.75 -3.98
CA ASN A 67 -9.23 -3.57 -3.36
C ASN A 67 -9.60 -2.28 -4.13
N PHE A 68 -10.86 -2.18 -4.55
CA PHE A 68 -11.46 -1.02 -5.20
C PHE A 68 -12.70 -0.65 -4.36
N TRP A 69 -12.69 0.54 -3.76
CA TRP A 69 -13.72 1.04 -2.84
C TRP A 69 -14.55 2.14 -3.48
#